data_AF-A0AAE0XQ49-F1
#
_entry.id   AF-A0AAE0XQ49-F1
#
_cell.length_a   1.000
_cell.length_b   1.000
_cell.length_c   1.000
_cell.angle_alpha   90.00
_cell.angle_beta   90.00
_cell.angle_gamma   90.00
#
_symmetry.space_group_name_H-M   'P 1'
#
loop_
_entity.id
_entity.type
_entity.pdbx_description
1 polymer ?
#
loop_
_entity_poly.entity_id
_entity_poly.type
_entity_poly.pdbx_seq_one_letter_code
_entity_poly.pdbx_strand_id
1 'polypeptide(L)'
;MVSARRTVSIIAGAWCGASAFGLSILYNNNFKEEVGCHSQTTISRSYAWIRLALFVSTSLISGFCHLSIQLTALRHMRQIDVAKQVAKRMRSLRGTTASSLRLIKTFFIMYLLLLVCWLPGLIAFSLGVQGALMNVVVILAELNAVLNILVYILGNRQFRCAVADLLAQRPPTEMSI
;
A
#
# COMPACT_ATOMS: atom_id res chain seq x y z
N MET A 1 13.17 -4.63 -17.78
CA MET A 1 12.98 -5.75 -16.83
C MET A 1 13.57 -5.34 -15.49
N VAL A 2 12.82 -5.45 -14.39
CA VAL A 2 13.32 -5.10 -13.05
C VAL A 2 14.06 -6.32 -12.50
N SER A 3 15.33 -6.16 -12.11
CA SER A 3 16.12 -7.25 -11.55
C SER A 3 15.86 -7.41 -10.04
N ALA A 4 15.97 -8.65 -9.53
CA ALA A 4 15.79 -8.94 -8.11
C ALA A 4 16.71 -8.09 -7.22
N ARG A 5 17.97 -7.89 -7.64
CA ARG A 5 18.93 -7.02 -6.93
C ARG A 5 18.41 -5.59 -6.76
N ARG A 6 17.83 -5.00 -7.82
CA ARG A 6 17.25 -3.66 -7.75
C ARG A 6 16.05 -3.60 -6.80
N THR A 7 15.17 -4.61 -6.85
CA THR A 7 14.02 -4.69 -5.94
C THR A 7 14.47 -4.75 -4.48
N VAL A 8 15.45 -5.58 -4.15
CA VAL A 8 16.01 -5.70 -2.80
C VAL A 8 16.61 -4.37 -2.33
N SER A 9 17.39 -3.69 -3.19
CA SER A 9 17.95 -2.37 -2.85
C SER A 9 16.87 -1.32 -2.57
N ILE A 10 15.78 -1.30 -3.35
CA ILE A 10 14.65 -0.38 -3.13
C ILE A 10 13.97 -0.67 -1.79
N ILE A 11 13.72 -1.94 -1.48
CA ILE A 11 13.12 -2.36 -0.21
C ILE A 11 14.01 -1.94 0.96
N ALA A 12 15.31 -2.24 0.90
CA ALA A 12 16.27 -1.87 1.94
C ALA A 12 16.31 -0.35 2.15
N GLY A 13 16.40 0.42 1.06
CA GLY A 13 16.37 1.88 1.13
C GLY A 13 15.09 2.43 1.75
N ALA A 14 13.94 1.85 1.42
CA ALA A 14 12.65 2.24 2.02
C ALA A 14 12.61 1.96 3.53
N TRP A 15 13.10 0.81 3.98
CA TRP A 15 13.18 0.48 5.40
C TRP A 15 14.14 1.39 6.17
N CYS A 16 15.31 1.68 5.60
CA CYS A 16 16.26 2.62 6.21
C CYS A 16 15.64 4.01 6.36
N GLY A 17 14.99 4.52 5.30
CA GLY A 17 14.32 5.82 5.33
C GLY A 17 13.17 5.87 6.35
N ALA A 18 12.33 4.83 6.38
CA ALA A 18 11.23 4.74 7.34
C ALA A 18 11.73 4.67 8.79
N SER A 19 12.79 3.90 9.05
CA SER A 19 13.39 3.77 10.38
C SER A 19 14.02 5.07 10.84
N ALA A 20 14.79 5.75 9.97
CA ALA A 20 15.38 7.04 10.28
C ALA A 20 14.30 8.09 10.60
N PHE A 21 13.23 8.14 9.80
CA PHE A 21 12.11 9.05 10.06
C PHE A 21 11.35 8.69 11.35
N GLY A 22 11.13 7.41 11.62
CA GLY A 22 10.48 6.94 12.84
C GLY A 22 11.29 7.27 14.10
N LEU A 23 12.61 7.06 14.06
CA LEU A 23 13.51 7.35 15.18
C LEU A 23 13.74 8.85 15.40
N SER A 24 13.52 9.70 14.40
CA SER A 24 13.64 11.16 14.54
C SER A 24 12.71 11.74 15.62
N ILE A 25 11.65 11.02 15.98
CA ILE A 25 10.73 11.39 17.06
C ILE A 25 11.42 11.40 18.43
N LEU A 26 12.44 10.54 18.62
CA LEU A 26 13.18 10.46 19.88
C LEU A 26 13.99 11.73 20.14
N TYR A 27 14.40 12.44 19.09
CA TYR A 27 15.13 13.71 19.20
C TYR A 27 14.23 14.91 19.51
N ASN A 28 12.94 14.83 19.15
CA ASN A 28 11.96 15.91 19.34
C ASN A 28 10.83 15.50 20.31
N ASN A 29 11.14 14.62 21.27
CA ASN A 29 10.15 14.15 22.23
C ASN A 29 9.95 15.19 23.33
N ASN A 30 8.69 15.42 23.70
CA ASN A 30 8.30 16.23 24.86
C ASN A 30 7.89 15.32 26.02
N PHE A 31 8.55 14.17 26.18
CA PHE A 31 8.17 13.21 27.20
C PHE A 31 8.33 13.83 28.60
N LYS A 32 7.27 13.72 29.40
CA LYS A 32 7.27 14.08 30.81
C LYS A 32 6.68 12.89 31.57
N GLU A 33 7.41 12.40 32.56
CA GLU A 33 7.02 11.24 33.37
C GLU A 33 5.62 11.42 33.98
N GLU A 34 5.31 12.65 34.43
CA GLU A 34 4.03 13.03 35.05
C GLU A 34 2.80 12.82 34.16
N VAL A 35 2.96 12.94 32.83
CA VAL A 35 1.85 12.86 31.86
C VAL A 35 1.69 11.43 31.32
N GLY A 36 2.65 10.55 31.58
CA GLY A 36 2.68 9.18 31.06
C GLY A 36 2.91 9.10 29.55
N CYS A 37 2.72 7.92 28.98
CA CYS A 37 2.98 7.63 27.57
C CYS A 37 1.72 7.87 26.71
N HIS A 38 1.35 9.14 26.54
CA HIS A 38 0.30 9.53 25.60
C HIS A 38 0.92 10.12 24.34
N SER A 39 0.72 9.46 23.19
CA SER A 39 1.30 9.86 21.90
C SER A 39 1.01 11.32 21.51
N GLN A 40 -0.13 11.87 21.94
CA GLN A 40 -0.53 13.24 21.66
C GLN A 40 0.25 14.29 22.46
N THR A 41 0.74 13.95 23.65
CA THR A 41 1.49 14.87 24.51
C THR A 41 2.98 14.73 24.29
N THR A 42 3.45 13.53 23.94
CA THR A 42 4.87 13.26 23.72
C THR A 42 5.37 13.79 22.38
N ILE A 43 4.53 13.81 21.35
CA ILE A 43 4.93 14.18 19.98
C ILE A 43 4.70 15.67 19.75
N SER A 44 5.71 16.38 19.22
CA SER A 44 5.58 17.80 18.89
C SER A 44 4.56 18.04 17.78
N ARG A 45 3.80 19.14 17.86
CA ARG A 45 2.83 19.52 16.83
C ARG A 45 3.47 19.73 15.46
N SER A 46 4.69 20.27 15.41
CA SER A 46 5.44 20.44 14.17
C SER A 46 5.72 19.10 13.49
N TYR A 47 6.13 18.08 14.26
CA TYR A 47 6.33 16.72 13.75
C TYR A 47 5.03 16.12 13.20
N ALA A 48 3.90 16.32 13.88
CA ALA A 48 2.59 15.87 13.40
C ALA A 48 2.25 16.47 12.02
N TRP A 49 2.46 17.77 11.83
CA TRP A 49 2.24 18.43 10.54
C TRP A 49 3.21 17.97 9.45
N ILE A 50 4.49 17.79 9.78
CA ILE A 50 5.48 17.24 8.83
C ILE A 50 5.06 15.84 8.36
N ARG A 51 4.62 14.98 9.29
CA ARG A 51 4.13 13.63 8.98
C ARG A 51 2.92 13.67 8.06
N LEU A 52 1.95 14.55 8.33
CA LEU A 52 0.78 14.73 7.47
C LEU A 52 1.17 15.24 6.08
N ALA A 53 2.05 16.23 5.99
CA ALA A 53 2.52 16.78 4.71
C ALA A 53 3.26 15.73 3.87
N LEU A 54 4.14 14.93 4.49
CA LEU A 54 4.82 13.82 3.82
C LEU A 54 3.83 12.74 3.35
N PHE A 55 2.85 12.39 4.16
CA PHE A 55 1.81 11.44 3.76
C PHE A 55 0.97 11.94 2.59
N VAL A 56 0.52 13.21 2.62
CA VAL A 56 -0.30 13.80 1.56
C VAL A 56 0.51 13.92 0.27
N SER A 57 1.74 14.42 0.32
CA SER A 57 2.60 14.56 -0.87
C SER A 57 2.90 13.21 -1.53
N THR A 58 3.30 12.20 -0.75
CA THR A 58 3.55 10.84 -1.27
C THR A 58 2.27 10.18 -1.81
N SER A 59 1.12 10.44 -1.17
CA SER A 59 -0.18 9.97 -1.64
C SER A 59 -0.58 10.61 -2.97
N LEU A 60 -0.39 11.92 -3.14
CA LEU A 60 -0.69 12.62 -4.40
C LEU A 60 0.17 12.09 -5.56
N ILE A 61 1.48 11.90 -5.33
CA ILE A 61 2.39 11.30 -6.32
C ILE A 61 1.93 9.88 -6.68
N SER A 62 1.65 9.05 -5.68
CA SER A 62 1.20 7.66 -5.89
C SER A 62 -0.15 7.60 -6.62
N GLY A 63 -1.10 8.47 -6.27
CA GLY A 63 -2.39 8.59 -6.92
C GLY A 63 -2.24 9.00 -8.39
N PHE A 64 -1.39 9.97 -8.69
CA PHE A 64 -1.08 10.36 -10.06
C PHE A 64 -0.46 9.21 -10.87
N CYS A 65 0.49 8.48 -10.30
CA CYS A 65 1.08 7.30 -10.92
C CYS A 65 0.03 6.21 -11.21
N HIS A 66 -0.82 5.87 -10.23
CA HIS A 66 -1.88 4.89 -10.41
C HIS A 66 -2.88 5.28 -11.49
N LEU A 67 -3.32 6.55 -11.49
CA LEU A 67 -4.23 7.06 -12.51
C LEU A 67 -3.59 7.01 -13.91
N SER A 68 -2.33 7.42 -14.02
CA SER A 68 -1.58 7.38 -15.29
C SER A 68 -1.44 5.97 -15.83
N ILE A 69 -1.12 5.00 -14.96
CA ILE A 69 -1.02 3.57 -15.31
C ILE A 69 -2.38 3.04 -15.78
N GLN A 70 -3.46 3.37 -15.07
CA GLN A 70 -4.82 2.93 -15.44
C GLN A 70 -5.27 3.53 -16.78
N LEU A 71 -5.04 4.82 -17.00
CA LEU A 71 -5.37 5.49 -18.27
C LEU A 71 -4.58 4.88 -19.43
N THR A 72 -3.29 4.61 -19.23
CA THR A 72 -2.45 3.95 -20.23
C THR A 72 -2.95 2.53 -20.53
N ALA A 73 -3.30 1.78 -19.49
CA ALA A 73 -3.87 0.44 -19.63
C ALA A 73 -5.21 0.46 -20.40
N LEU A 74 -6.10 1.42 -20.12
CA LEU A 74 -7.36 1.59 -20.84
C LEU A 74 -7.15 1.95 -22.32
N ARG A 75 -6.18 2.83 -22.62
CA ARG A 75 -5.81 3.17 -24.00
C ARG A 75 -5.32 1.94 -24.77
N HIS A 76 -4.44 1.13 -24.16
CA HIS A 76 -3.96 -0.11 -24.77
C HIS A 76 -5.08 -1.12 -24.98
N MET A 77 -6.01 -1.27 -24.04
CA MET A 77 -7.17 -2.13 -24.23
C MET A 77 -8.02 -1.71 -25.43
N ARG A 78 -8.33 -0.41 -25.56
CA ARG A 78 -9.11 0.12 -26.68
C ARG A 78 -8.42 -0.13 -28.02
N GLN A 79 -7.11 0.10 -28.10
CA GLN A 79 -6.32 -0.18 -29.30
C GLN A 79 -6.33 -1.67 -29.66
N ILE A 80 -6.19 -2.54 -28.66
CA ILE A 80 -6.26 -3.98 -28.85
C ILE A 80 -7.66 -4.41 -29.31
N ASP A 81 -8.73 -3.84 -28.79
CA ASP A 81 -10.10 -4.21 -29.17
C ASP A 81 -10.43 -3.81 -30.61
N VAL A 82 -9.93 -2.65 -31.08
CA VAL A 82 -10.00 -2.26 -32.49
C VAL A 82 -9.16 -3.22 -33.36
N ALA A 83 -7.95 -3.59 -32.94
CA ALA A 83 -7.08 -4.53 -33.67
C ALA A 83 -7.59 -5.99 -33.64
N LYS A 84 -8.35 -6.38 -32.61
CA LYS A 84 -8.91 -7.73 -32.44
C LYS A 84 -9.98 -8.08 -33.48
N GLN A 85 -10.63 -7.08 -34.10
CA GLN A 85 -11.50 -7.37 -35.25
C GLN A 85 -10.70 -7.96 -36.43
N VAL A 86 -9.38 -7.75 -36.49
CA VAL A 86 -8.52 -8.21 -37.59
C VAL A 86 -7.78 -9.52 -37.27
N ALA A 87 -7.51 -9.83 -35.98
CA ALA A 87 -6.59 -10.92 -35.62
C ALA A 87 -7.20 -11.96 -34.67
N LYS A 88 -7.91 -12.95 -35.23
CA LYS A 88 -8.38 -14.18 -34.55
C LYS A 88 -7.24 -15.07 -33.99
N ARG A 89 -5.97 -14.69 -34.18
CA ARG A 89 -4.75 -15.48 -33.89
C ARG A 89 -4.05 -15.19 -32.55
N MET A 90 -4.39 -14.14 -31.79
CA MET A 90 -3.68 -13.76 -30.55
C MET A 90 -4.32 -14.31 -29.24
N ARG A 91 -4.70 -15.59 -29.18
CA ARG A 91 -5.23 -16.17 -27.93
C ARG A 91 -4.20 -16.23 -26.79
N SER A 92 -2.90 -16.29 -27.07
CA SER A 92 -1.84 -16.40 -26.04
C SER A 92 -1.53 -15.07 -25.34
N LEU A 93 -1.57 -13.93 -26.04
CA LEU A 93 -1.33 -12.59 -25.45
C LEU A 93 -2.43 -12.14 -24.46
N ARG A 94 -3.62 -12.78 -24.51
CA ARG A 94 -4.74 -12.44 -23.63
C ARG A 94 -4.49 -12.80 -22.15
N GLY A 95 -3.68 -13.84 -21.88
CA GLY A 95 -3.39 -14.30 -20.53
C GLY A 95 -2.53 -13.32 -19.72
N THR A 96 -1.42 -12.88 -20.30
CA THR A 96 -0.43 -12.02 -19.65
C THR A 96 -0.93 -10.59 -19.40
N THR A 97 -1.76 -10.06 -20.30
CA THR A 97 -2.35 -8.72 -20.12
C THR A 97 -3.40 -8.73 -19.01
N ALA A 98 -4.26 -9.75 -18.95
CA ALA A 98 -5.32 -9.86 -17.96
C ALA A 98 -4.78 -10.01 -16.52
N SER A 99 -3.69 -10.75 -16.32
CA SER A 99 -3.03 -10.87 -15.02
C SER A 99 -2.45 -9.52 -14.56
N SER A 100 -1.77 -8.82 -15.47
CA SER A 100 -1.15 -7.51 -15.18
C SER A 100 -2.17 -6.45 -14.75
N LEU A 101 -3.33 -6.43 -15.41
CA LEU A 101 -4.43 -5.52 -15.07
C LEU A 101 -5.06 -5.82 -13.70
N ARG A 102 -5.20 -7.11 -13.37
CA ARG A 102 -5.69 -7.51 -12.05
C ARG A 102 -4.73 -7.07 -10.95
N LEU A 103 -3.42 -7.18 -11.20
CA LEU A 103 -2.39 -6.70 -10.28
C LEU A 103 -2.48 -5.18 -10.10
N ILE A 104 -2.59 -4.40 -11.18
CA ILE A 104 -2.76 -2.93 -11.12
C ILE A 104 -4.01 -2.56 -10.31
N LYS A 105 -5.14 -3.24 -10.54
CA LYS A 105 -6.38 -3.03 -9.78
C LYS A 105 -6.19 -3.35 -8.30
N THR A 106 -5.47 -4.43 -7.99
CA THR A 106 -5.18 -4.84 -6.60
C THR A 106 -4.36 -3.77 -5.89
N PHE A 107 -3.28 -3.29 -6.49
CA PHE A 107 -2.47 -2.20 -5.90
C PHE A 107 -3.25 -0.90 -5.74
N PHE A 108 -4.13 -0.57 -6.68
CA PHE A 108 -4.99 0.60 -6.54
C PHE A 108 -5.97 0.47 -5.36
N ILE A 109 -6.56 -0.71 -5.14
CA ILE A 109 -7.42 -0.96 -3.98
C ILE A 109 -6.62 -0.80 -2.68
N MET A 110 -5.40 -1.37 -2.61
CA MET A 110 -4.52 -1.21 -1.44
C MET A 110 -4.18 0.27 -1.17
N TYR A 111 -3.92 1.05 -2.23
CA TYR A 111 -3.70 2.49 -2.13
C TYR A 111 -4.93 3.23 -1.56
N LEU A 112 -6.14 2.92 -2.02
CA LEU A 112 -7.36 3.52 -1.48
C LEU A 112 -7.58 3.17 -0.01
N LEU A 113 -7.32 1.91 0.38
CA LEU A 113 -7.41 1.47 1.76
C LEU A 113 -6.42 2.20 2.66
N LEU A 114 -5.19 2.41 2.20
CA LEU A 114 -4.20 3.22 2.90
C LEU A 114 -4.74 4.62 3.20
N LEU A 115 -5.34 5.29 2.21
CA LEU A 115 -5.92 6.63 2.39
C LEU A 115 -7.06 6.62 3.41
N VAL A 116 -8.03 5.72 3.24
CA VAL A 116 -9.21 5.62 4.11
C VAL A 116 -8.80 5.31 5.55
N CYS A 117 -7.78 4.48 5.74
CA CYS A 117 -7.38 4.04 7.07
C CYS A 117 -6.47 5.05 7.80
N TRP A 118 -5.52 5.66 7.08
CA TRP A 118 -4.50 6.50 7.72
C TRP A 118 -4.81 8.00 7.71
N LEU A 119 -5.41 8.52 6.63
CA LEU A 119 -5.62 9.96 6.49
C LEU A 119 -6.48 10.56 7.61
N PRO A 120 -7.60 9.95 8.05
CA PRO A 120 -8.40 10.48 9.15
C PRO A 120 -7.61 10.55 10.45
N GLY A 121 -6.83 9.51 10.76
CA GLY A 121 -5.98 9.47 11.95
C GLY A 121 -4.90 10.53 11.95
N LEU A 122 -4.24 10.74 10.81
CA LEU A 122 -3.22 11.79 10.66
C LEU A 122 -3.81 13.19 10.80
N ILE A 123 -4.98 13.47 10.20
CA ILE A 123 -5.67 14.76 10.34
C ILE A 123 -6.09 14.98 11.79
N ALA A 124 -6.77 14.01 12.41
CA ALA A 124 -7.22 14.10 13.80
C ALA A 124 -6.04 14.35 14.74
N PHE A 125 -4.92 13.65 14.53
CA PHE A 125 -3.70 13.82 15.29
C PHE A 125 -3.08 15.22 15.12
N SER A 126 -2.96 15.73 13.88
CA SER A 126 -2.43 17.06 13.61
C SER A 126 -3.30 18.19 14.18
N LEU A 127 -4.62 17.97 14.28
CA LEU A 127 -5.56 18.90 14.91
C LEU A 127 -5.64 18.78 16.44
N GLY A 128 -4.98 17.78 17.04
CA GLY A 128 -5.00 17.55 18.48
C GLY A 128 -6.33 17.01 19.01
N VAL A 129 -7.09 16.27 18.18
CA VAL A 129 -8.34 15.61 18.58
C VAL A 129 -8.07 14.54 19.63
N GLN A 130 -8.86 14.49 20.71
CA GLN A 130 -8.64 13.54 21.82
C GLN A 130 -9.85 12.62 22.06
N GLY A 131 -9.69 11.66 22.97
CA GLY A 131 -10.78 10.81 23.46
C GLY A 131 -11.19 9.69 22.49
N ALA A 132 -12.47 9.30 22.54
CA ALA A 132 -12.99 8.12 21.82
C ALA A 132 -12.78 8.21 20.31
N LEU A 133 -12.90 9.41 19.72
CA LEU A 133 -12.68 9.61 18.28
C LEU A 133 -11.24 9.26 17.88
N MET A 134 -10.25 9.62 18.71
CA MET A 134 -8.85 9.24 18.45
C MET A 134 -8.67 7.72 18.48
N ASN A 135 -9.28 7.04 19.47
CA ASN A 135 -9.19 5.58 19.58
C ASN A 135 -9.76 4.89 18.33
N VAL A 136 -10.90 5.38 17.82
CA VAL A 136 -11.51 4.85 16.60
C VAL A 136 -10.59 5.00 15.39
N VAL A 137 -10.00 6.18 15.17
CA VAL A 137 -9.12 6.39 14.01
C VAL A 137 -7.78 5.66 14.13
N VAL A 138 -7.29 5.40 15.34
CA VAL A 138 -6.11 4.53 15.57
C VAL A 138 -6.44 3.09 15.20
N ILE A 139 -7.55 2.55 15.71
CA ILE A 139 -8.02 1.19 15.35
C ILE A 139 -8.19 1.07 13.84
N LEU A 140 -8.77 2.10 13.20
CA LEU A 140 -8.93 2.13 11.75
C LEU A 140 -7.57 2.09 11.01
N ALA A 141 -6.56 2.81 11.49
CA ALA A 141 -5.21 2.78 10.91
C ALA A 141 -4.57 1.39 11.04
N GLU A 142 -4.72 0.72 12.18
CA GLU A 142 -4.21 -0.64 12.42
C GLU A 142 -4.91 -1.69 11.55
N LEU A 143 -6.22 -1.53 11.32
CA LEU A 143 -6.99 -2.41 10.43
C LEU A 143 -6.47 -2.43 8.99
N ASN A 144 -5.72 -1.42 8.55
CA ASN A 144 -5.12 -1.38 7.22
C ASN A 144 -4.23 -2.61 6.94
N ALA A 145 -3.48 -3.09 7.94
CA ALA A 145 -2.62 -4.26 7.79
C ALA A 145 -3.45 -5.53 7.48
N VAL A 146 -4.56 -5.71 8.20
CA VAL A 146 -5.51 -6.81 7.99
C VAL A 146 -6.17 -6.71 6.62
N LEU A 147 -6.62 -5.52 6.23
CA LEU A 147 -7.29 -5.29 4.96
C LEU A 147 -6.36 -5.58 3.77
N ASN A 148 -5.07 -5.27 3.88
CA ASN A 148 -4.08 -5.65 2.85
C ASN A 148 -4.01 -7.16 2.65
N ILE A 149 -3.96 -7.95 3.73
CA ILE A 149 -3.98 -9.42 3.66
C ILE A 149 -5.27 -9.91 2.98
N LEU A 150 -6.42 -9.36 3.38
CA LEU A 150 -7.71 -9.71 2.78
C LEU A 150 -7.76 -9.39 1.29
N VAL A 151 -7.21 -8.24 0.86
CA VAL A 151 -7.12 -7.89 -0.56
C VAL A 151 -6.26 -8.88 -1.34
N TYR A 152 -5.14 -9.34 -0.78
CA TYR A 152 -4.33 -10.37 -1.43
C TYR A 152 -5.05 -11.71 -1.53
N ILE A 153 -5.73 -12.15 -0.47
CA ILE A 153 -6.53 -13.37 -0.48
C ILE A 153 -7.65 -13.27 -1.52
N LEU A 154 -8.42 -12.19 -1.53
CA LEU A 154 -9.57 -12.05 -2.43
C LEU A 154 -9.14 -11.79 -3.89
N GLY A 155 -8.07 -11.02 -4.09
CA GLY A 155 -7.63 -10.54 -5.40
C GLY A 155 -6.63 -11.43 -6.13
N ASN A 156 -5.85 -12.25 -5.42
CA ASN A 156 -4.77 -13.04 -6.00
C ASN A 156 -5.00 -14.56 -5.85
N ARG A 157 -5.33 -15.20 -6.97
CA ARG A 157 -5.53 -16.67 -7.02
C ARG A 157 -4.26 -17.44 -6.67
N GLN A 158 -3.08 -17.00 -7.13
CA GLN A 158 -1.82 -17.67 -6.82
C GLN A 158 -1.54 -17.60 -5.32
N PHE A 159 -1.78 -16.45 -4.70
CA PHE A 159 -1.67 -16.29 -3.25
C PHE A 159 -2.59 -17.25 -2.49
N ARG A 160 -3.87 -17.37 -2.91
CA ARG A 160 -4.80 -18.34 -2.30
C ARG A 160 -4.35 -19.79 -2.44
N CYS A 161 -3.86 -20.17 -3.61
CA CYS A 161 -3.34 -21.52 -3.82
C CYS A 161 -2.16 -21.80 -2.88
N ALA A 162 -1.20 -20.87 -2.81
CA ALA A 162 -0.04 -21.01 -1.93
C ALA A 162 -0.43 -21.08 -0.44
N VAL A 163 -1.41 -20.27 0.00
CA VAL A 163 -1.95 -20.35 1.37
C VAL A 163 -2.64 -21.70 1.61
N ALA A 164 -3.42 -22.20 0.66
CA ALA A 164 -4.08 -23.50 0.77
C ALA A 164 -3.07 -24.65 0.82
N ASP A 165 -2.00 -24.60 0.02
CA ASP A 165 -0.93 -25.58 0.03
C ASP A 165 -0.15 -25.56 1.35
N LEU A 166 0.12 -24.37 1.89
CA LEU A 166 0.75 -24.18 3.21
C LEU A 166 -0.11 -24.80 4.32
N LEU A 167 -1.41 -24.56 4.32
CA LEU A 167 -2.35 -25.13 5.29
C LEU A 167 -2.52 -26.64 5.14
N ALA A 168 -2.43 -27.16 3.91
CA ALA A 168 -2.47 -28.58 3.61
C ALA A 168 -1.12 -29.29 3.81
N GLN A 169 -0.07 -28.58 4.26
CA GLN A 169 1.29 -29.08 4.44
C GLN A 169 1.87 -29.75 3.18
N ARG A 170 1.46 -29.27 2.00
CA ARG A 170 1.97 -29.80 0.73
C ARG A 170 3.36 -29.22 0.47
N PRO A 171 4.31 -30.02 -0.06
CA PRO A 171 5.60 -29.49 -0.47
C PRO A 171 5.37 -28.40 -1.53
N PRO A 172 6.20 -27.34 -1.56
CA PRO A 172 6.06 -26.27 -2.53
C PRO A 172 6.19 -26.86 -3.94
N THR A 173 5.07 -26.94 -4.65
CA THR A 173 5.06 -27.34 -6.05
C THR A 173 5.96 -26.37 -6.79
N GLU A 174 7.02 -26.84 -7.45
CA GLU A 174 7.90 -26.01 -8.25
C GLU A 174 7.03 -25.23 -9.26
N MET A 175 6.80 -23.95 -8.98
CA MET A 175 6.07 -23.07 -9.87
C MET A 175 6.97 -22.86 -11.08
N SER A 176 6.74 -23.61 -12.15
CA SER A 176 7.31 -23.34 -13.47
C SER A 176 6.85 -21.94 -13.90
N ILE A 177 7.75 -20.97 -13.77
CA ILE A 177 7.58 -19.57 -14.18
C ILE A 177 7.52 -19.46 -15.69
#